data_AF-A0A365TNN4-F1
#
_entry.id   AF-A0A365TNN4-F1
#
_cell.length_a   1.000
_cell.length_b   1.000
_cell.length_c   1.000
_cell.angle_alpha   90.00
_cell.angle_beta   90.00
_cell.angle_gamma   90.00
#
_symmetry.space_group_name_H-M   'P 1'
#
loop_
_entity.id
_entity.type
_entity.pdbx_description
1 polymer ?
#
loop_
_entity_poly.entity_id
_entity_poly.type
_entity_poly.pdbx_seq_one_letter_code
_entity_poly.pdbx_strand_id
1 'polypeptide(L)'
;MTDDSNNTAVLPAEQLRDAVDALRQTVTTLLEGEASLTTYETAINSHDALLDQLAVHSLDAPTLAALERIEQFITLHAGTYYQTAIAKLDEKQKNRFISLFARRLLALDGLGPATARQLFQLGVFTPEHFFALTPKELAQLQLPPATLARLIPLHAQQSCADTR
;
A
#
# COMPACT_ATOMS: atom_id res chain seq x y z
N MET A 1 35.49 -25.39 -25.26
CA MET A 1 34.12 -25.25 -25.80
C MET A 1 33.21 -25.12 -24.59
N THR A 2 32.45 -24.03 -24.62
CA THR A 2 31.51 -23.51 -23.63
C THR A 2 30.42 -24.51 -23.27
N ASP A 3 30.10 -24.60 -21.98
CA ASP A 3 28.78 -25.07 -21.55
C ASP A 3 28.22 -24.00 -20.59
N ASP A 4 27.70 -22.95 -21.22
CA ASP A 4 26.84 -21.94 -20.60
C ASP A 4 25.47 -22.59 -20.36
N SER A 5 25.32 -23.32 -19.26
CA SER A 5 24.00 -23.70 -18.76
C SER A 5 23.44 -22.57 -17.90
N ASN A 6 22.66 -21.73 -18.58
CA ASN A 6 21.80 -20.68 -18.04
C ASN A 6 21.21 -21.05 -16.69
N ASN A 7 21.68 -20.36 -15.66
CA ASN A 7 21.13 -20.39 -14.32
C ASN A 7 19.88 -19.48 -14.28
N THR A 8 18.82 -19.88 -14.98
CA THR A 8 17.51 -19.22 -14.84
C THR A 8 16.84 -19.85 -13.63
N ALA A 9 16.91 -19.18 -12.48
CA ALA A 9 16.24 -19.59 -11.26
C ALA A 9 14.73 -19.63 -11.49
N VAL A 10 14.22 -20.80 -11.90
CA VAL A 10 12.80 -21.09 -11.95
C VAL A 10 12.35 -21.17 -10.50
N LEU A 11 11.62 -20.16 -10.02
CA LEU A 11 10.86 -20.27 -8.78
C LEU A 11 10.01 -21.55 -8.89
N PRO A 12 10.16 -22.52 -7.97
CA PRO A 12 9.34 -23.72 -8.00
C PRO A 12 7.88 -23.28 -7.94
N ALA A 13 7.05 -23.72 -8.88
CA ALA A 13 5.63 -23.35 -8.93
C ALA A 13 4.88 -23.61 -7.59
N GLU A 14 5.43 -24.51 -6.77
CA GLU A 14 5.02 -24.78 -5.39
C GLU A 14 5.20 -23.57 -4.46
N GLN A 15 6.35 -22.88 -4.50
CA GLN A 15 6.59 -21.68 -3.67
C GLN A 15 5.66 -20.53 -4.06
N LEU A 16 5.39 -20.36 -5.35
CA LEU A 16 4.45 -19.33 -5.81
C LEU A 16 3.01 -19.66 -5.38
N ARG A 17 2.62 -20.94 -5.46
CA ARG A 17 1.31 -21.39 -4.98
C ARG A 17 1.17 -21.15 -3.48
N ASP A 18 2.19 -21.49 -2.69
CA ASP A 18 2.19 -21.27 -1.25
C ASP A 18 2.07 -19.78 -0.90
N ALA A 19 2.77 -18.90 -1.62
CA ALA A 19 2.66 -17.45 -1.44
C ALA A 19 1.25 -16.91 -1.77
N VAL A 20 0.64 -17.40 -2.85
CA VAL A 20 -0.73 -17.05 -3.23
C VAL A 20 -1.74 -17.56 -2.20
N ASP A 21 -1.60 -18.81 -1.74
CA ASP A 21 -2.48 -19.40 -0.73
C ASP A 21 -2.35 -18.69 0.62
N ALA A 22 -1.14 -18.29 1.03
CA ALA A 22 -0.91 -17.48 2.22
C ALA A 22 -1.59 -16.10 2.11
N LEU A 23 -1.44 -15.42 0.98
CA LEU A 23 -2.10 -14.14 0.73
C LEU A 23 -3.63 -14.30 0.76
N ARG A 24 -4.17 -15.32 0.07
CA ARG A 24 -5.61 -15.62 0.08
C ARG A 24 -6.12 -15.84 1.50
N GLN A 25 -5.48 -16.72 2.26
CA GLN A 25 -5.90 -17.06 3.62
C GLN A 25 -5.90 -15.82 4.52
N THR A 26 -4.90 -14.95 4.38
CA THR A 26 -4.81 -13.74 5.19
C THR A 26 -5.89 -12.73 4.80
N VAL A 27 -6.14 -12.53 3.51
CA VAL A 27 -7.23 -11.66 3.01
C VAL A 27 -8.61 -12.18 3.43
N THR A 28 -8.85 -13.49 3.36
CA THR A 28 -10.09 -14.11 3.88
C THR A 28 -10.24 -13.83 5.38
N THR A 29 -9.17 -13.95 6.16
CA THR A 29 -9.20 -13.63 7.60
C THR A 29 -9.54 -12.16 7.86
N LEU A 30 -9.08 -11.23 7.00
CA LEU A 30 -9.43 -9.81 7.07
C LEU A 30 -10.91 -9.54 6.76
N LEU A 31 -11.53 -10.37 5.92
CA LEU A 31 -12.94 -10.25 5.51
C LEU A 31 -13.91 -10.88 6.51
N GLU A 32 -13.55 -12.04 7.07
CA GLU A 32 -14.47 -12.89 7.82
C GLU A 32 -14.27 -12.83 9.34
N GLY A 33 -13.13 -12.30 9.80
CA GLY A 33 -12.71 -12.38 11.21
C GLY A 33 -12.42 -11.03 11.86
N GLU A 34 -12.13 -11.08 13.17
CA GLU A 34 -11.61 -9.94 13.91
C GLU A 34 -10.14 -9.72 13.56
N ALA A 35 -9.90 -8.84 12.59
CA ALA A 35 -8.56 -8.52 12.13
C ALA A 35 -7.73 -7.84 13.23
N SER A 36 -6.54 -8.39 13.50
CA SER A 36 -5.60 -7.84 14.47
C SER A 36 -4.44 -7.12 13.77
N LEU A 37 -3.66 -6.37 14.55
CA LEU A 37 -2.43 -5.72 14.07
C LEU A 37 -1.53 -6.71 13.30
N THR A 38 -1.30 -7.90 13.86
CA THR A 38 -0.45 -8.93 13.25
C THR A 38 -1.06 -9.51 11.99
N THR A 39 -2.39 -9.60 11.89
CA THR A 39 -3.09 -10.01 10.67
C THR A 39 -2.80 -9.06 9.51
N TYR A 40 -2.88 -7.74 9.75
CA TYR A 40 -2.56 -6.73 8.73
C TYR A 40 -1.09 -6.74 8.33
N GLU A 41 -0.18 -6.82 9.29
CA GLU A 41 1.25 -6.94 9.01
C GLU A 41 1.56 -8.21 8.19
N THR A 42 0.89 -9.31 8.48
CA THR A 42 1.07 -10.57 7.73
C THR A 42 0.52 -10.47 6.31
N ALA A 43 -0.62 -9.79 6.13
CA ALA A 43 -1.24 -9.61 4.82
C ALA A 43 -0.32 -8.81 3.90
N ILE A 44 0.20 -7.69 4.40
CA ILE A 44 1.04 -6.79 3.60
C ILE A 44 2.41 -7.41 3.30
N ASN A 45 3.02 -8.11 4.26
CA ASN A 45 4.29 -8.82 4.02
C ASN A 45 4.12 -10.00 3.06
N SER A 46 2.99 -10.72 3.12
CA SER A 46 2.69 -11.81 2.18
C SER A 46 2.48 -11.27 0.76
N HIS A 47 1.84 -10.10 0.65
CA HIS A 47 1.68 -9.40 -0.62
C HIS A 47 3.05 -8.97 -1.20
N ASP A 48 3.92 -8.38 -0.39
CA ASP A 48 5.27 -8.00 -0.82
C ASP A 48 6.10 -9.19 -1.27
N ALA A 49 6.09 -10.26 -0.48
CA ALA A 49 6.83 -11.48 -0.80
C ALA A 49 6.35 -12.09 -2.14
N LEU A 50 5.04 -12.04 -2.40
CA LEU A 50 4.48 -12.48 -3.67
C LEU A 50 4.92 -11.55 -4.81
N LEU A 51 4.87 -10.22 -4.60
CA LEU A 51 5.30 -9.25 -5.60
C LEU A 51 6.79 -9.39 -5.94
N ASP A 52 7.65 -9.57 -4.94
CA ASP A 52 9.09 -9.77 -5.11
C ASP A 52 9.40 -11.06 -5.89
N GLN A 53 8.69 -12.15 -5.58
CA GLN A 53 8.81 -13.40 -6.34
C GLN A 53 8.36 -13.22 -7.79
N LEU A 54 7.26 -12.50 -7.99
CA LEU A 54 6.70 -12.24 -9.30
C LEU A 54 7.50 -11.21 -10.12
N ALA A 55 8.27 -10.32 -9.48
CA ALA A 55 9.09 -9.31 -10.15
C ALA A 55 10.22 -9.89 -11.02
N VAL A 56 10.61 -11.14 -10.78
CA VAL A 56 11.56 -11.88 -11.63
C VAL A 56 10.93 -12.26 -12.98
N HIS A 57 9.60 -12.19 -13.08
CA HIS A 57 8.84 -12.47 -14.28
C HIS A 57 8.26 -11.17 -14.86
N SER A 58 8.19 -11.08 -16.19
CA SER A 58 7.42 -10.02 -16.85
C SER A 58 5.94 -10.25 -16.60
N LEU A 59 5.40 -9.63 -15.56
CA LEU A 59 3.98 -9.71 -15.23
C LEU A 59 3.14 -9.05 -16.33
N ASP A 60 2.07 -9.73 -16.72
CA ASP A 60 1.06 -9.15 -17.59
C ASP A 60 0.23 -8.12 -16.83
N ALA A 61 -0.29 -7.13 -17.55
CA ALA A 61 -1.07 -6.03 -16.97
C ALA A 61 -2.26 -6.49 -16.10
N PRO A 62 -3.02 -7.55 -16.45
CA PRO A 62 -4.07 -8.08 -15.59
C PRO A 62 -3.58 -8.57 -14.22
N THR A 63 -2.45 -9.26 -14.17
CA THR A 63 -1.88 -9.77 -12.91
C THR A 63 -1.41 -8.62 -12.03
N LEU A 64 -0.72 -7.64 -12.61
CA LEU A 64 -0.30 -6.44 -11.90
C LEU A 64 -1.52 -5.69 -11.30
N ALA A 65 -2.56 -5.47 -12.10
CA ALA A 65 -3.78 -4.81 -11.65
C ALA A 65 -4.51 -5.59 -10.54
N ALA A 66 -4.43 -6.93 -10.53
CA ALA A 66 -4.99 -7.73 -9.45
C ALA A 66 -4.20 -7.56 -8.14
N LEU A 67 -2.86 -7.57 -8.21
CA LEU A 67 -1.99 -7.34 -7.05
C LEU A 67 -2.15 -5.94 -6.47
N GLU A 68 -2.29 -4.92 -7.32
CA GLU A 68 -2.54 -3.54 -6.89
C GLU A 68 -3.88 -3.40 -6.15
N ARG A 69 -4.94 -4.09 -6.63
CA ARG A 69 -6.25 -4.11 -5.94
C ARG A 69 -6.18 -4.81 -4.59
N ILE A 70 -5.41 -5.89 -4.47
CA ILE A 70 -5.22 -6.59 -3.20
C ILE A 70 -4.48 -5.68 -2.21
N GLU A 71 -3.39 -5.02 -2.63
CA GLU A 71 -2.67 -4.08 -1.77
C GLU A 71 -3.57 -2.90 -1.34
N GLN A 72 -4.36 -2.36 -2.27
CA GLN A 72 -5.31 -1.29 -1.99
C GLN A 72 -6.34 -1.73 -0.94
N PHE A 73 -6.90 -2.93 -1.10
CA PHE A 73 -7.85 -3.52 -0.16
C PHE A 73 -7.23 -3.66 1.23
N ILE A 74 -6.03 -4.25 1.33
CA ILE A 74 -5.33 -4.43 2.60
C ILE A 74 -5.05 -3.07 3.25
N THR A 75 -4.58 -2.09 2.48
CA THR A 75 -4.22 -0.74 2.97
C THR A 75 -5.45 0.02 3.48
N LEU A 76 -6.58 -0.07 2.77
CA LEU A 76 -7.82 0.59 3.19
C LEU A 76 -8.36 0.00 4.50
N HIS A 77 -8.40 -1.32 4.62
CA HIS A 77 -8.83 -1.99 5.84
C HIS A 77 -7.84 -1.72 7.00
N ALA A 78 -6.54 -1.67 6.72
CA ALA A 78 -5.52 -1.30 7.68
C ALA A 78 -5.71 0.13 8.20
N GLY A 79 -6.08 1.08 7.32
CA GLY A 79 -6.41 2.45 7.72
C GLY A 79 -7.62 2.54 8.66
N THR A 80 -8.69 1.81 8.36
CA THR A 80 -9.88 1.71 9.22
C THR A 80 -9.55 1.07 10.57
N TYR A 81 -8.76 0.00 10.57
CA TYR A 81 -8.25 -0.61 11.80
C TYR A 81 -7.42 0.38 12.61
N TYR A 82 -6.51 1.12 11.96
CA TYR A 82 -5.70 2.13 12.64
C TYR A 82 -6.57 3.18 13.34
N GLN A 83 -7.59 3.74 12.68
CA GLN A 83 -8.48 4.73 13.30
C GLN A 83 -9.21 4.21 14.54
N THR A 84 -9.62 2.94 14.52
CA THR A 84 -10.37 2.32 15.63
C THR A 84 -9.48 1.78 16.75
N ALA A 85 -8.26 1.36 16.42
CA ALA A 85 -7.32 0.72 17.35
C ALA A 85 -6.21 1.66 17.86
N ILE A 86 -6.02 2.85 17.28
CA ILE A 86 -4.92 3.78 17.61
C ILE A 86 -4.78 4.04 19.11
N ALA A 87 -5.89 4.16 19.84
CA ALA A 87 -5.87 4.42 21.28
C ALA A 87 -5.31 3.24 22.11
N LYS A 88 -5.34 2.03 21.55
CA LYS A 88 -4.89 0.78 22.19
C LYS A 88 -3.45 0.41 21.80
N LEU A 89 -2.93 0.98 20.72
CA LEU A 89 -1.58 0.73 20.24
C LEU A 89 -0.57 1.60 20.98
N ASP A 90 0.59 1.02 21.29
CA ASP A 90 1.74 1.80 21.75
C ASP A 90 2.40 2.58 20.60
N GLU A 91 3.25 3.56 20.92
CA GLU A 91 3.92 4.39 19.91
C GLU A 91 4.82 3.59 18.96
N LYS A 92 5.43 2.49 19.42
CA LYS A 92 6.28 1.65 18.57
C LYS A 92 5.44 0.90 17.55
N GLN A 93 4.30 0.34 17.97
CA GLN A 93 3.32 -0.33 17.14
C GLN A 93 2.73 0.63 16.11
N LYS A 94 2.31 1.84 16.52
CA LYS A 94 1.82 2.87 15.59
C LYS A 94 2.87 3.21 14.53
N ASN A 95 4.10 3.51 14.95
CA ASN A 95 5.16 3.90 14.02
C ASN A 95 5.51 2.78 13.03
N ARG A 96 5.56 1.53 13.50
CA ARG A 96 5.76 0.36 12.64
C ARG A 96 4.61 0.21 11.63
N PHE A 97 3.37 0.29 12.11
CA PHE A 97 2.18 0.16 11.27
C PHE A 97 2.13 1.22 10.18
N ILE A 98 2.27 2.50 10.56
CA ILE A 98 2.27 3.61 9.59
C ILE A 98 3.42 3.43 8.59
N SER A 99 4.60 2.98 9.03
CA SER A 99 5.72 2.77 8.10
C SER A 99 5.44 1.72 7.04
N LEU A 100 4.69 0.66 7.39
CA LEU A 100 4.30 -0.38 6.45
C LEU A 100 3.24 0.12 5.46
N PHE A 101 2.20 0.81 5.93
CA PHE A 101 1.06 1.16 5.08
C PHE A 101 1.16 2.52 4.40
N ALA A 102 1.84 3.50 5.00
CA ALA A 102 2.03 4.81 4.37
C ALA A 102 2.91 4.74 3.11
N ARG A 103 3.68 3.66 2.91
CA ARG A 103 4.53 3.50 1.72
C ARG A 103 3.73 3.59 0.41
N ARG A 104 2.45 3.18 0.41
CA ARG A 104 1.61 3.24 -0.79
C ARG A 104 1.39 4.68 -1.25
N LEU A 105 1.42 5.66 -0.33
CA LEU A 105 1.35 7.08 -0.66
C LEU A 105 2.64 7.61 -1.31
N LEU A 106 3.73 6.85 -1.29
CA LEU A 106 4.96 7.19 -2.03
C LEU A 106 4.83 6.96 -3.54
N ALA A 107 3.77 6.28 -3.98
CA ALA A 107 3.43 6.23 -5.40
C ALA A 107 3.00 7.60 -5.96
N LEU A 108 2.69 8.55 -5.09
CA LEU A 108 2.42 9.93 -5.49
C LEU A 108 3.75 10.66 -5.76
N ASP A 109 3.91 11.18 -6.96
CA ASP A 109 5.15 11.84 -7.36
C ASP A 109 5.50 13.03 -6.46
N GLY A 110 6.73 13.07 -5.95
CA GLY A 110 7.19 14.17 -5.09
C GLY A 110 6.75 14.08 -3.62
N LEU A 111 6.09 12.99 -3.22
CA LEU A 111 5.78 12.71 -1.82
C LEU A 111 6.90 11.93 -1.12
N GLY A 112 7.45 12.51 -0.05
CA GLY A 112 8.46 11.87 0.78
C GLY A 112 7.87 11.03 1.93
N PRO A 113 8.66 10.13 2.55
CA PRO A 113 8.24 9.27 3.67
C PRO A 113 7.63 10.03 4.85
N ALA A 114 8.17 11.20 5.18
CA ALA A 114 7.65 12.03 6.27
C ALA A 114 6.21 12.49 5.99
N THR A 115 5.94 12.93 4.76
CA THR A 115 4.62 13.41 4.38
C THR A 115 3.63 12.27 4.21
N ALA A 116 4.06 11.14 3.63
CA ALA A 116 3.23 9.95 3.52
C ALA A 116 2.73 9.49 4.91
N ARG A 117 3.62 9.47 5.91
CA ARG A 117 3.25 9.17 7.31
C ARG A 117 2.23 10.17 7.87
N GLN A 118 2.43 11.47 7.64
CA GLN A 118 1.50 12.51 8.09
C GLN A 118 0.11 12.34 7.46
N LEU A 119 0.05 12.09 6.15
CA LEU A 119 -1.21 11.83 5.44
C LEU A 119 -1.94 10.62 6.01
N PHE A 120 -1.22 9.52 6.25
CA PHE A 120 -1.78 8.32 6.84
C PHE A 120 -2.35 8.57 8.24
N GLN A 121 -1.64 9.34 9.08
CA GLN A 121 -2.11 9.73 10.41
C GLN A 121 -3.38 10.59 10.35
N LEU A 122 -3.55 11.38 9.30
CA LEU A 122 -4.71 12.23 9.07
C LEU A 122 -5.87 11.50 8.38
N GLY A 123 -5.77 10.19 8.16
CA GLY A 123 -6.82 9.37 7.57
C GLY A 123 -6.75 9.22 6.05
N VAL A 124 -5.72 9.76 5.40
CA VAL A 124 -5.50 9.58 3.96
C VAL A 124 -4.60 8.37 3.75
N PHE A 125 -5.20 7.23 3.39
CA PHE A 125 -4.50 5.94 3.37
C PHE A 125 -3.98 5.51 2.01
N THR A 126 -4.59 5.97 0.91
CA THR A 126 -4.22 5.57 -0.44
C THR A 126 -4.15 6.78 -1.39
N PRO A 127 -3.40 6.69 -2.50
CA PRO A 127 -3.39 7.71 -3.55
C PRO A 127 -4.79 8.07 -4.05
N GLU A 128 -5.63 7.07 -4.28
CA GLU A 128 -6.99 7.25 -4.78
C GLU A 128 -7.84 8.03 -3.77
N HIS A 129 -7.69 7.74 -2.47
CA HIS A 129 -8.34 8.54 -1.42
C HIS A 129 -7.81 9.98 -1.42
N PHE A 130 -6.50 10.21 -1.58
CA PHE A 130 -5.93 11.55 -1.65
C PHE A 130 -6.54 12.38 -2.80
N PHE A 131 -6.70 11.81 -3.99
CA PHE A 131 -7.30 12.50 -5.14
C PHE A 131 -8.82 12.63 -5.09
N ALA A 132 -9.48 11.81 -4.28
CA ALA A 132 -10.91 11.95 -4.04
C ALA A 132 -11.26 13.10 -3.07
N LEU A 133 -10.27 13.65 -2.36
CA LEU A 133 -10.48 14.78 -1.46
C LEU A 133 -10.92 16.03 -2.24
N THR A 134 -11.81 16.80 -1.66
CA THR A 134 -12.08 18.14 -2.19
C THR A 134 -10.90 19.08 -1.85
N PRO A 135 -10.69 20.15 -2.63
CA PRO A 135 -9.71 21.18 -2.27
C PRO A 135 -9.91 21.77 -0.87
N LYS A 136 -11.17 21.79 -0.40
CA LYS A 136 -11.53 22.23 0.95
C LYS A 136 -11.07 21.25 2.01
N GLU A 137 -11.28 19.94 1.80
CA GLU A 137 -10.82 18.90 2.73
C GLU A 137 -9.29 18.84 2.78
N LEU A 138 -8.62 18.96 1.63
CA LEU A 138 -7.16 19.04 1.55
C LEU A 138 -6.60 20.22 2.36
N ALA A 139 -7.24 21.40 2.27
CA ALA A 139 -6.85 22.58 3.04
C ALA A 139 -7.14 22.46 4.55
N GLN A 140 -8.04 21.56 4.95
CA GLN A 140 -8.38 21.29 6.35
C GLN A 140 -7.48 20.23 6.99
N LEU A 141 -6.68 19.50 6.20
CA LEU A 141 -5.65 18.63 6.74
C LEU A 141 -4.64 19.47 7.53
N GLN A 142 -4.39 19.10 8.79
CA GLN A 142 -3.44 19.77 9.68
C GLN A 142 -1.99 19.45 9.30
N LEU A 143 -1.63 19.73 8.05
CA LEU A 143 -0.31 19.50 7.49
C LEU A 143 0.54 20.77 7.58
N PRO A 144 1.88 20.64 7.65
CA PRO A 144 2.77 21.79 7.57
C PRO A 144 2.51 22.62 6.31
N PRO A 145 2.59 23.96 6.36
CA PRO A 145 2.33 24.81 5.18
C PRO A 145 3.18 24.44 3.96
N ALA A 146 4.44 24.06 4.17
CA ALA A 146 5.34 23.61 3.11
C ALA A 146 4.87 22.29 2.46
N THR A 147 4.21 21.42 3.21
CA THR A 147 3.62 20.19 2.72
C THR A 147 2.36 20.49 1.91
N LEU A 148 1.46 21.33 2.42
CA LEU A 148 0.25 21.74 1.70
C LEU A 148 0.57 22.42 0.36
N ALA A 149 1.59 23.29 0.33
CA ALA A 149 2.04 23.94 -0.89
C ALA A 149 2.51 22.97 -1.99
N ARG A 150 2.94 21.75 -1.63
CA ARG A 150 3.32 20.70 -2.57
C ARG A 150 2.13 19.82 -2.98
N LEU A 151 1.22 19.56 -2.05
CA LEU A 151 0.06 18.71 -2.28
C LEU A 151 -1.05 19.38 -3.10
N ILE A 152 -1.26 20.69 -2.92
CA ILE A 152 -2.31 21.43 -3.64
C ILE A 152 -2.11 21.38 -5.17
N PRO A 153 -0.91 21.68 -5.72
CA PRO A 153 -0.66 21.55 -7.16
C PRO A 153 -0.81 20.11 -7.65
N LEU A 154 -0.32 19.14 -6.88
CA LEU A 154 -0.38 17.72 -7.23
C LEU A 154 -1.83 17.23 -7.34
N HIS A 155 -2.68 17.61 -6.38
CA HIS A 155 -4.11 17.35 -6.42
C HIS A 155 -4.79 17.98 -7.64
N ALA A 156 -4.45 19.24 -7.95
CA ALA A 156 -5.05 19.97 -9.07
C ALA A 156 -4.66 19.42 -10.47
N GLN A 157 -3.47 18.80 -10.60
CA GLN A 157 -3.03 18.20 -11.86
C GLN A 157 -3.91 17.03 -12.28
N GLN A 158 -4.37 16.22 -11.33
CA GLN A 158 -5.20 15.04 -11.61
C GLN A 158 -6.65 15.43 -11.93
N SER A 159 -7.21 16.42 -11.23
CA SER A 159 -8.52 16.99 -11.59
C SER A 159 -8.56 17.59 -13.00
N CYS A 160 -7.41 17.99 -13.56
CA CYS A 160 -7.31 18.50 -14.94
C CYS A 160 -7.15 17.37 -15.98
N ALA A 161 -6.64 16.20 -15.58
CA ALA A 161 -6.45 15.05 -16.46
C ALA A 161 -7.76 14.31 -16.76
N ASP A 162 -8.71 14.25 -15.81
CA ASP A 162 -10.03 13.62 -15.99
C ASP A 162 -11.02 14.43 -16.86
N THR A 163 -10.62 15.61 -17.36
CA THR A 163 -11.48 16.46 -18.22
C THR A 163 -11.06 16.46 -19.71
N ARG A 164 -10.23 15.50 -20.15
CA ARG A 164 -9.80 15.39 -21.55
C ARG A 164 -10.22 14.08 -22.21
#